data_AF-A0A7J3VB36-F1
#
_entry.id   AF-A0A7J3VB36-F1
#
_cell.length_a   1.000
_cell.length_b   1.000
_cell.length_c   1.000
_cell.angle_alpha   90.00
_cell.angle_beta   90.00
_cell.angle_gamma   90.00
#
_symmetry.space_group_name_H-M   'P 1'
#
loop_
_entity.id
_entity.type
_entity.pdbx_description
1 polymer ?
#
loop_
_entity_poly.entity_id
_entity_poly.type
_entity_poly.pdbx_seq_one_letter_code
_entity_poly.pdbx_strand_id
1 'polypeptide(L)'
;MFYRFDVSFEEIEILKERAESFLKNAEELFLKEVYDLAAFNIEQYCQLIVKYKLLVKTGTYPRTRSLIKLLRLLSNISSGLYIYYLRVETLLC
;
A
#
# COMPACT_ATOMS: atom_id res chain seq x y z
N MET A 1 -18.41 -14.68 13.47
CA MET A 1 -18.41 -14.10 12.12
C MET A 1 -16.99 -14.22 11.57
N PHE A 2 -16.74 -15.30 10.83
CA PHE A 2 -15.40 -15.67 10.34
C PHE A 2 -14.96 -14.71 9.24
N TYR A 3 -13.81 -14.05 9.43
CA TYR A 3 -13.15 -13.24 8.41
C TYR A 3 -12.61 -14.18 7.32
N ARG A 4 -12.89 -13.87 6.05
CA ARG A 4 -12.34 -14.58 4.88
C ARG A 4 -10.82 -14.40 4.82
N PHE A 5 -10.09 -15.43 5.20
CA PHE A 5 -8.68 -15.63 4.88
C PHE A 5 -8.59 -16.30 3.51
N ASP A 6 -8.49 -15.52 2.44
CA ASP A 6 -8.02 -16.03 1.14
C ASP A 6 -7.49 -14.83 0.32
N VAL A 7 -6.51 -14.13 0.87
CA VAL A 7 -5.62 -13.34 0.01
C VAL A 7 -4.62 -14.30 -0.57
N SER A 8 -4.65 -14.52 -1.89
CA SER A 8 -3.64 -15.33 -2.53
C SER A 8 -2.31 -14.59 -2.50
N PHE A 9 -1.23 -15.30 -2.22
CA PHE A 9 0.14 -14.80 -2.38
C PHE A 9 0.35 -14.20 -3.78
N GLU A 10 -0.30 -14.79 -4.78
CA GLU A 10 -0.35 -14.31 -6.16
C GLU A 10 -0.95 -12.89 -6.28
N GLU A 11 -2.04 -12.56 -5.57
CA GLU A 11 -2.62 -11.20 -5.59
C GLU A 11 -1.63 -10.17 -5.03
N ILE A 12 -0.91 -10.53 -3.95
CA ILE A 12 0.10 -9.67 -3.32
C ILE A 12 1.24 -9.37 -4.31
N GLU A 13 1.78 -10.40 -4.97
CA GLU A 13 2.86 -10.26 -5.94
C GLU A 13 2.42 -9.46 -7.17
N ILE A 14 1.25 -9.76 -7.75
CA ILE A 14 0.71 -9.01 -8.89
C ILE A 14 0.57 -7.53 -8.56
N LEU A 15 0.11 -7.19 -7.35
CA LEU A 15 -0.06 -5.80 -6.96
C LEU A 15 1.27 -5.05 -6.89
N LYS A 16 2.30 -5.73 -6.38
CA LYS A 16 3.67 -5.20 -6.26
C LYS A 16 4.33 -5.03 -7.62
N GLU A 17 4.30 -6.07 -8.46
CA GLU A 17 4.86 -6.04 -9.82
C GLU A 17 4.25 -4.91 -10.66
N ARG A 18 2.92 -4.69 -10.54
CA ARG A 18 2.24 -3.59 -11.21
C ARG A 18 2.69 -2.24 -10.68
N ALA A 19 2.86 -2.09 -9.37
CA ALA A 19 3.39 -0.86 -8.79
C ALA A 19 4.78 -0.55 -9.37
N GLU A 20 5.68 -1.52 -9.37
CA GLU A 20 7.03 -1.38 -9.91
C GLU A 20 7.03 -1.04 -11.41
N SER A 21 6.11 -1.61 -12.18
CA SER A 21 5.91 -1.28 -13.59
C SER A 21 5.50 0.18 -13.81
N PHE A 22 4.60 0.71 -12.98
CA PHE A 22 4.22 2.13 -13.02
C PHE A 22 5.41 3.04 -12.65
N LEU A 23 6.22 2.66 -11.66
CA LEU A 23 7.40 3.42 -11.29
C LEU A 23 8.42 3.48 -12.44
N LYS A 24 8.74 2.33 -13.05
CA LYS A 24 9.63 2.26 -14.21
C LYS A 24 9.13 3.12 -15.38
N ASN A 25 7.84 3.06 -15.68
CA ASN A 25 7.25 3.90 -16.72
C ASN A 25 7.36 5.40 -16.38
N ALA A 26 7.17 5.78 -15.12
CA ALA A 26 7.33 7.16 -14.69
C ALA A 26 8.77 7.66 -14.93
N GLU A 27 9.78 6.86 -14.59
CA GLU A 27 11.19 7.17 -14.81
C GLU A 27 11.49 7.36 -16.32
N GLU A 28 11.02 6.45 -17.16
CA GLU A 28 11.19 6.55 -18.62
C GLU A 28 10.51 7.79 -19.22
N LEU A 29 9.30 8.13 -18.74
CA LEU A 29 8.56 9.31 -19.19
C LEU A 29 9.20 10.61 -18.71
N PHE A 30 9.73 10.62 -17.50
CA PHE A 30 10.46 11.77 -16.96
C PHE A 30 11.70 12.08 -17.80
N LEU A 31 12.48 11.06 -18.17
CA LEU A 31 13.65 11.21 -19.05
C LEU A 31 13.29 11.69 -20.46
N LYS A 32 12.05 11.44 -20.91
CA LYS A 32 11.51 11.93 -22.20
C LYS A 32 10.84 13.31 -22.08
N GLU A 33 10.92 13.94 -20.92
CA GLU A 33 10.29 15.24 -20.61
C GLU A 33 8.75 15.23 -20.72
N VAL A 34 8.11 14.06 -20.63
CA VAL A 34 6.65 13.89 -20.64
C VAL A 34 6.12 13.87 -19.21
N TYR A 35 6.16 15.05 -18.58
CA TYR A 35 6.00 15.17 -17.13
C TYR A 35 4.60 14.88 -16.59
N ASP A 36 3.55 15.21 -17.35
CA ASP A 36 2.16 14.97 -16.97
C ASP A 36 1.86 13.47 -16.84
N LEU A 37 2.31 12.68 -17.82
CA LEU A 37 2.19 11.23 -17.77
C LEU A 37 3.14 10.61 -16.74
N ALA A 38 4.34 11.16 -16.56
CA ALA A 38 5.23 10.71 -15.49
C ALA A 38 4.57 10.87 -14.11
N ALA A 39 3.97 12.04 -13.84
CA ALA A 39 3.26 12.31 -12.59
C ALA A 39 2.06 11.38 -12.41
N PHE A 40 1.28 11.11 -13.46
CA PHE A 40 0.19 10.13 -13.41
C PHE A 40 0.68 8.72 -13.04
N ASN A 41 1.79 8.27 -13.64
CA ASN A 41 2.39 6.97 -13.33
C ASN A 41 2.88 6.91 -11.87
N ILE A 42 3.47 8.00 -11.34
CA ILE A 42 3.84 8.11 -9.92
C ILE A 42 2.61 7.99 -9.02
N GLU A 43 1.49 8.62 -9.38
CA GLU A 43 0.24 8.51 -8.62
C GLU A 43 -0.26 7.06 -8.58
N GLN A 44 -0.24 6.36 -9.71
CA GLN A 44 -0.64 4.94 -9.78
C GLN A 44 0.29 4.05 -8.94
N TYR A 45 1.61 4.27 -9.02
CA TYR A 45 2.59 3.61 -8.15
C TYR A 45 2.26 3.81 -6.67
N CYS A 46 2.06 5.06 -6.25
CA CYS A 46 1.72 5.40 -4.86
C CYS A 46 0.44 4.71 -4.39
N GLN A 47 -0.60 4.68 -5.22
CA GLN A 47 -1.85 4.00 -4.88
C GLN A 47 -1.66 2.48 -4.70
N LEU A 48 -0.91 1.84 -5.61
CA LEU A 48 -0.70 0.39 -5.58
C LEU A 48 0.22 -0.02 -4.43
N ILE A 49 1.33 0.69 -4.21
CA ILE A 49 2.27 0.31 -3.14
C ILE A 49 1.64 0.45 -1.74
N VAL A 50 0.76 1.43 -1.54
CA VAL A 50 0.01 1.56 -0.29
C VAL A 50 -1.03 0.46 -0.14
N LYS A 51 -1.74 0.09 -1.22
CA LYS A 51 -2.66 -1.06 -1.21
C LYS A 51 -1.94 -2.38 -0.95
N TYR A 52 -0.76 -2.59 -1.52
CA TYR A 52 0.10 -3.74 -1.25
C TYR A 52 0.46 -3.80 0.24
N LYS A 53 0.93 -2.69 0.81
CA LYS A 53 1.25 -2.62 2.25
C LYS A 53 0.04 -2.88 3.14
N LEU A 54 -1.14 -2.39 2.76
CA LEU A 54 -2.39 -2.69 3.47
C LEU A 54 -2.73 -4.18 3.37
N LEU A 55 -2.70 -4.74 2.16
CA LEU A 55 -2.98 -6.14 1.90
C LEU A 55 -2.08 -7.08 2.72
N VAL A 56 -0.77 -6.81 2.73
CA VAL A 56 0.22 -7.57 3.53
C VAL A 56 -0.05 -7.46 5.02
N LYS A 57 -0.50 -6.30 5.51
CA LYS A 57 -0.70 -6.05 6.96
C LYS A 57 -2.04 -6.52 7.50
N THR A 58 -3.10 -6.45 6.71
CA THR A 58 -4.48 -6.66 7.19
C THR A 58 -5.23 -7.74 6.43
N GLY A 59 -4.63 -8.31 5.36
CA GLY A 59 -5.32 -9.22 4.47
C GLY A 59 -6.38 -8.54 3.59
N THR A 60 -6.42 -7.21 3.52
CA THR A 60 -7.35 -6.50 2.62
C THR A 60 -6.94 -5.05 2.39
N TYR A 61 -7.54 -4.40 1.40
CA TYR A 61 -7.42 -2.96 1.18
C TYR A 61 -8.74 -2.38 0.65
N PRO A 62 -9.05 -1.10 0.95
CA PRO A 62 -10.27 -0.48 0.47
C PRO A 62 -10.23 -0.26 -1.05
N ARG A 63 -11.35 -0.49 -1.72
CA ARG A 63 -11.55 -0.22 -3.16
C ARG A 63 -11.74 1.28 -3.43
N THR A 64 -10.72 2.07 -3.09
CA THR A 64 -10.67 3.52 -3.35
C THR A 64 -9.46 3.88 -4.20
N ARG A 65 -9.56 4.97 -4.95
CA ARG A 65 -8.45 5.61 -5.67
C ARG A 65 -7.87 6.81 -4.90
N SER A 66 -8.43 7.15 -3.75
CA SER A 66 -7.92 8.28 -2.96
C SER A 66 -6.66 7.89 -2.20
N LEU A 67 -5.51 8.41 -2.65
CA LEU A 67 -4.22 8.20 -1.99
C LEU A 67 -4.24 8.71 -0.53
N ILE A 68 -4.87 9.86 -0.27
CA ILE A 68 -5.00 10.42 1.08
C ILE A 68 -5.73 9.43 2.02
N LYS A 69 -6.85 8.84 1.55
CA LYS A 69 -7.60 7.86 2.35
C LYS A 69 -6.76 6.60 2.61
N LEU A 70 -6.03 6.12 1.60
CA LEU A 70 -5.16 4.95 1.72
C LEU A 70 -4.02 5.21 2.72
N LEU A 71 -3.36 6.36 2.65
CA LEU A 71 -2.27 6.74 3.55
C LEU A 71 -2.74 6.91 5.00
N ARG A 72 -3.89 7.57 5.22
CA ARG A 72 -4.49 7.69 6.55
C ARG A 72 -4.80 6.32 7.16
N LEU A 73 -5.37 5.41 6.37
CA LEU A 73 -5.66 4.06 6.84
C LEU A 73 -4.37 3.32 7.23
N LEU A 74 -3.35 3.37 6.37
CA LEU A 74 -2.06 2.72 6.65
C LEU A 74 -1.38 3.30 7.90
N SER A 75 -1.45 4.62 8.08
CA SER A 75 -0.94 5.31 9.27
C SER A 75 -1.65 4.82 10.53
N ASN A 76 -2.99 4.78 10.53
CA ASN A 76 -3.77 4.35 11.68
C ASN A 76 -3.47 2.90 12.09
N ILE A 77 -3.32 2.00 11.12
CA ILE A 77 -2.94 0.61 11.38
C ILE A 77 -1.54 0.53 12.00
N SER A 78 -0.58 1.31 11.47
CA SER A 78 0.80 1.30 11.95
C SER A 78 0.93 1.88 13.36
N SER A 79 0.22 2.98 13.65
CA SER A 79 0.18 3.59 14.98
C SER A 79 -0.55 2.72 16.00
N GLY A 80 -1.67 2.10 15.61
CA GLY A 80 -2.42 1.18 16.48
C GLY A 80 -1.60 -0.05 16.85
N LEU A 81 -0.81 -0.57 15.90
CA LEU A 81 0.12 -1.68 16.15
C LEU A 81 1.23 -1.29 17.13
N TYR A 82 1.81 -0.09 17.00
CA TYR A 82 2.80 0.43 17.93
C TYR A 82 2.24 0.57 19.36
N ILE A 83 1.02 1.11 19.49
CA ILE A 83 0.34 1.22 20.80
C ILE A 83 0.06 -0.16 21.40
N TYR A 84 -0.39 -1.13 20.59
CA TYR A 84 -0.61 -2.49 21.05
C TYR A 84 0.69 -3.15 21.51
N TYR A 85 1.76 -3.02 20.74
CA TYR A 85 3.09 -3.55 21.07
C TYR A 85 3.61 -2.97 22.40
N LEU A 86 3.54 -1.64 22.59
CA LEU A 86 3.90 -0.99 23.84
C LEU A 86 3.03 -1.47 25.02
N ARG A 87 1.73 -1.69 24.81
CA ARG A 87 0.83 -2.19 25.86
C ARG A 87 1.18 -3.63 26.27
N VAL A 88 1.54 -4.48 25.30
CA VAL A 88 1.96 -5.87 25.59
C VAL A 88 3.27 -5.89 26.38
N GLU A 89 4.25 -5.06 26.05
CA GLU A 89 5.49 -4.94 26.84
C GLU A 89 5.23 -4.45 28.26
N THR A 90 4.32 -3.47 28.47
CA THR A 90 4.00 -2.98 29.83
C THR A 90 3.18 -3.96 30.69
N LEU A 91 2.56 -4.99 30.10
CA LEU A 91 1.84 -6.04 30.83
C LEU A 91 2.72 -7.25 31.18
N LEU A 92 3.96 -7.26 30.67
CA LEU A 92 4.99 -8.27 30.95
C LEU A 92 6.02 -7.78 31.99
N CYS A 93 5.82 -6.61 32.59
CA CYS A 93 6.54 -6.11 33.77
C CYS A 93 5.62 -6.05 34.99
#